data_AF-A0A315W8F8-F1
#
_entry.id   AF-A0A315W8F8-F1
#
_cell.length_a   1.000
_cell.length_b   1.000
_cell.length_c   1.000
_cell.angle_alpha   90.00
_cell.angle_beta   90.00
_cell.angle_gamma   90.00
#
_symmetry.space_group_name_H-M   'P 1'
#
loop_
_entity.id
_entity.type
_entity.pdbx_description
1 polymer ?
#
loop_
_entity_poly.entity_id
_entity_poly.type
_entity_poly.pdbx_seq_one_letter_code
_entity_poly.pdbx_strand_id
1 'polypeptide(L)'
;MTFLGVFLVFCGVLTLTRAVPINSTLTKRMGGLCDYNHLQCTIFPGMFCPQCDADGNFLPQQCSGPTRYCWCVDMITGEEIPNTKTPPGVRPTNCAKNIRCPHGWISFGYRCFLFIDTPKTWPEAEFYCQFEEANLASVHSYEENRFIQTLTRGDTHTFPETWIGGSDAIQLDLWMWSDGSKFYYENWYNDDHNEKEEHCLKMNYHCNVYNTYTH
;
A
#
# COMPACT_ATOMS: atom_id res chain seq x y z
N MET A 1 -10.38 21.60 24.74
CA MET A 1 -9.04 21.86 24.17
C MET A 1 -8.68 20.62 23.39
N THR A 2 -8.89 20.63 22.07
CA THR A 2 -8.52 19.51 21.21
C THR A 2 -6.99 19.47 21.17
N PHE A 3 -6.40 18.49 21.84
CA PHE A 3 -5.00 18.16 21.62
C PHE A 3 -4.93 17.61 20.21
N LEU A 4 -4.43 18.41 19.25
CA LEU A 4 -3.99 17.88 17.96
C LEU A 4 -2.85 16.92 18.27
N GLY A 5 -3.16 15.63 18.34
CA GLY A 5 -2.20 14.61 18.71
C GLY A 5 -1.08 14.56 17.66
N VAL A 6 0.15 14.67 18.17
CA VAL A 6 1.35 14.68 17.34
C VAL A 6 1.96 13.27 17.45
N PHE A 7 2.00 12.50 16.35
CA PHE A 7 2.39 11.09 16.31
C PHE A 7 3.40 10.79 15.20
N LEU A 8 4.03 9.62 15.27
CA LEU A 8 5.00 9.17 14.27
C LEU A 8 4.31 8.85 12.94
N VAL A 9 5.08 8.73 11.86
CA VAL A 9 4.51 8.69 10.50
C VAL A 9 5.03 7.51 9.69
N PHE A 10 4.14 6.83 8.97
CA PHE A 10 4.51 5.94 7.87
C PHE A 10 4.20 6.58 6.53
N CYS A 11 5.24 6.79 5.73
CA CYS A 11 5.08 7.10 4.32
C CYS A 11 5.19 5.81 3.48
N GLY A 12 4.39 5.71 2.44
CA GLY A 12 4.38 4.61 1.48
C GLY A 12 4.45 5.13 0.05
N VAL A 13 5.21 4.43 -0.80
CA VAL A 13 5.32 4.71 -2.24
C VAL A 13 5.02 3.43 -3.02
N LEU A 14 4.15 3.53 -4.02
CA LEU A 14 4.10 2.59 -5.14
C LEU A 14 5.30 2.90 -6.06
N THR A 15 6.17 1.93 -6.30
CA THR A 15 7.43 2.20 -7.01
C THR A 15 7.18 2.44 -8.51
N LEU A 16 7.77 3.40 -9.24
CA LEU A 16 8.65 4.56 -8.98
C LEU A 16 8.62 5.49 -10.24
N THR A 17 9.03 6.75 -10.07
CA THR A 17 9.14 7.87 -11.04
C THR A 17 7.93 8.80 -11.16
N ARG A 18 8.13 10.01 -10.62
CA ARG A 18 7.29 11.21 -10.76
C ARG A 18 5.83 10.98 -10.38
N ALA A 19 5.49 11.42 -9.17
CA ALA A 19 4.15 11.93 -8.92
C ALA A 19 3.88 13.06 -9.93
N VAL A 20 3.29 12.72 -11.09
CA VAL A 20 2.71 13.71 -11.97
C VAL A 20 1.44 14.19 -11.27
N PRO A 21 1.25 15.50 -11.07
CA PRO A 21 0.02 16.00 -10.49
C PRO A 21 -1.13 15.63 -11.42
N ILE A 22 -2.00 14.74 -10.97
CA ILE A 22 -3.21 14.38 -11.71
C ILE A 22 -4.14 15.60 -11.61
N ASN A 23 -4.19 16.36 -12.70
CA ASN A 23 -5.15 17.45 -12.82
C ASN A 23 -6.55 16.85 -12.75
N SER A 24 -7.28 17.26 -11.71
CA SER A 24 -8.60 16.77 -11.38
C SER A 24 -9.60 17.15 -12.47
N THR A 25 -9.95 16.21 -13.35
CA THR A 25 -11.29 16.05 -13.93
C THR A 25 -11.28 14.83 -14.86
N LEU A 26 -12.12 13.84 -14.53
CA LEU A 26 -12.40 12.58 -15.27
C LEU A 26 -11.53 11.36 -14.90
N THR A 27 -11.91 10.64 -13.85
CA THR A 27 -12.25 9.18 -13.86
C THR A 27 -12.61 8.66 -12.46
N LYS A 28 -13.83 8.97 -11.98
CA LYS A 28 -14.43 8.35 -10.78
C LYS A 28 -14.89 6.90 -11.02
N ARG A 29 -14.26 6.08 -11.87
CA ARG A 29 -14.75 4.71 -12.13
C ARG A 29 -13.85 3.71 -12.85
N MET A 30 -12.65 4.06 -13.26
CA MET A 30 -11.74 3.09 -13.89
C MET A 30 -10.64 2.78 -12.88
N GLY A 31 -10.54 1.52 -12.46
CA GLY A 31 -9.30 1.04 -11.85
C GLY A 31 -8.11 1.27 -12.78
N GLY A 32 -6.89 1.12 -12.29
CA GLY A 32 -5.68 1.37 -13.06
C GLY A 32 -5.58 0.60 -14.39
N LEU A 33 -4.51 0.83 -15.16
CA LEU A 33 -4.33 0.24 -16.50
C LEU A 33 -4.44 -1.29 -16.50
N CYS A 34 -4.03 -1.96 -15.42
CA CYS A 34 -4.18 -3.41 -15.30
C CYS A 34 -5.66 -3.80 -15.20
N ASP A 35 -6.46 -3.14 -14.35
CA ASP A 35 -7.89 -3.43 -14.21
C ASP A 35 -8.63 -3.27 -15.56
N TYR A 36 -8.26 -2.24 -16.34
CA TYR A 36 -8.78 -2.06 -17.70
C TYR A 36 -8.42 -3.25 -18.61
N ASN A 37 -7.14 -3.64 -18.66
CA ASN A 37 -6.67 -4.75 -19.48
C ASN A 37 -7.26 -6.11 -19.04
N HIS A 38 -7.46 -6.30 -17.74
CA HIS A 38 -8.07 -7.48 -17.16
C HIS A 38 -9.55 -7.60 -17.55
N LEU A 39 -10.31 -6.50 -17.55
CA LEU A 39 -11.70 -6.53 -18.03
C LEU A 39 -11.78 -6.92 -19.52
N GLN A 40 -10.86 -6.44 -20.36
CA GLN A 40 -10.84 -6.75 -21.79
C GLN A 40 -10.53 -8.22 -22.08
N CYS A 41 -9.62 -8.85 -21.33
CA CYS A 41 -9.24 -10.25 -21.58
C CYS A 41 -10.37 -11.25 -21.24
N THR A 42 -11.27 -10.91 -20.31
CA THR A 42 -12.40 -11.79 -19.94
C THR A 42 -13.42 -11.98 -21.06
N ILE A 43 -13.44 -11.05 -22.02
CA ILE A 43 -14.34 -11.06 -23.18
C ILE A 43 -13.85 -12.01 -24.27
N PHE A 44 -12.54 -12.28 -24.33
CA PHE A 44 -11.92 -13.07 -25.40
C PHE A 44 -11.30 -14.37 -24.87
N PRO A 45 -11.93 -15.53 -25.11
CA PRO A 45 -11.43 -16.83 -24.65
C PRO A 45 -10.03 -17.14 -25.20
N GLY A 46 -9.13 -17.57 -24.31
CA GLY A 46 -7.76 -17.99 -24.67
C GLY A 46 -6.71 -16.89 -24.65
N MET A 47 -7.09 -15.63 -24.39
CA MET A 47 -6.13 -14.56 -24.17
C MET A 47 -5.49 -14.63 -22.77
N PHE A 48 -4.30 -14.05 -22.63
CA PHE A 48 -3.69 -13.85 -21.32
C PHE A 48 -4.46 -12.76 -20.56
N CYS A 49 -4.86 -13.08 -19.32
CA CYS A 49 -5.43 -12.11 -18.40
C CYS A 49 -4.37 -11.63 -17.41
N PRO A 50 -4.07 -10.31 -17.37
CA PRO A 50 -3.10 -9.81 -16.43
C PRO A 50 -3.60 -9.96 -15.00
N GLN A 51 -2.68 -10.25 -14.09
CA GLN A 51 -2.96 -10.23 -12.67
C GLN A 51 -2.73 -8.82 -12.12
N CYS A 52 -3.74 -8.27 -11.46
CA CYS A 52 -3.70 -6.93 -10.90
C CYS A 52 -3.63 -6.98 -9.37
N ASP A 53 -2.99 -5.97 -8.78
CA ASP A 53 -3.17 -5.69 -7.36
C ASP A 53 -4.52 -4.98 -7.13
N ALA A 54 -4.79 -4.63 -5.87
CA ALA A 54 -6.05 -4.01 -5.53
C ALA A 54 -6.19 -2.56 -6.02
N ASP A 55 -5.08 -1.90 -6.34
CA ASP A 55 -5.07 -0.52 -6.85
C ASP A 55 -5.26 -0.47 -8.36
N GLY A 56 -5.27 -1.64 -9.00
CA GLY A 56 -5.40 -1.79 -10.44
C GLY A 56 -4.08 -1.59 -11.18
N ASN A 57 -2.94 -1.71 -10.48
CA ASN A 57 -1.61 -1.85 -11.08
C ASN A 57 -1.34 -3.33 -11.39
N PHE A 58 -0.34 -3.59 -12.23
CA PHE A 58 0.05 -4.97 -12.55
C PHE A 58 0.82 -5.59 -11.39
N LEU A 59 0.48 -6.83 -11.00
CA LEU A 59 1.36 -7.61 -10.14
C LEU A 59 2.70 -7.80 -10.84
N PRO A 60 3.84 -7.57 -10.19
CA PRO A 60 5.12 -7.68 -10.87
C PRO A 60 5.44 -9.05 -11.39
N GLN A 61 4.91 -10.11 -10.79
CA GLN A 61 4.95 -11.43 -11.40
C GLN A 61 3.61 -11.70 -12.09
N GLN A 62 3.67 -11.81 -13.41
CA GLN A 62 2.55 -12.25 -14.23
C GLN A 62 2.70 -13.74 -14.55
N CYS A 63 1.61 -14.49 -14.50
CA CYS A 63 1.63 -15.93 -14.81
C CYS A 63 0.49 -16.30 -15.77
N SER A 64 0.81 -16.71 -16.99
CA SER A 64 -0.20 -17.12 -17.96
C SER A 64 -0.82 -18.45 -17.57
N GLY A 65 -2.13 -18.48 -17.29
CA GLY A 65 -2.87 -19.73 -17.10
C GLY A 65 -2.76 -20.68 -18.30
N PRO A 66 -3.03 -20.21 -19.55
CA PRO A 66 -2.97 -21.05 -20.74
C PRO A 66 -1.59 -21.65 -21.04
N THR A 67 -0.52 -20.87 -20.91
CA THR A 67 0.84 -21.33 -21.28
C THR A 67 1.67 -21.81 -20.09
N ARG A 68 1.24 -21.48 -18.87
CA ARG A 68 1.93 -21.72 -17.59
C ARG A 68 3.31 -21.06 -17.46
N TYR A 69 3.64 -20.12 -18.33
CA TYR A 69 4.83 -19.27 -18.18
C TYR A 69 4.57 -18.19 -17.13
N CYS A 70 5.60 -17.80 -16.41
CA CYS A 70 5.59 -16.61 -15.56
C CYS A 70 6.72 -15.66 -15.97
N TRP A 71 6.54 -14.35 -15.81
CA TRP A 71 7.55 -13.33 -16.12
C TRP A 71 7.37 -12.13 -15.20
N CYS A 72 8.37 -11.26 -15.15
CA CYS A 72 8.26 -9.99 -14.44
C CYS A 72 7.76 -8.89 -15.37
N VAL A 73 6.97 -7.95 -14.86
CA VAL A 73 6.49 -6.77 -15.59
C VAL A 73 6.76 -5.47 -14.84
N ASP A 74 6.78 -4.38 -15.59
CA ASP A 74 6.59 -3.04 -15.02
C ASP A 74 5.16 -2.91 -14.45
N MET A 75 5.05 -2.36 -13.24
CA MET A 75 3.77 -2.31 -12.49
C MET A 75 2.77 -1.32 -13.06
N ILE A 76 3.23 -0.29 -13.76
CA ILE A 76 2.39 0.78 -14.27
C ILE A 76 2.04 0.49 -15.73
N THR A 77 3.03 0.12 -16.54
CA THR A 77 2.84 -0.09 -17.98
C THR A 77 2.43 -1.52 -18.32
N GLY A 78 2.76 -2.50 -17.48
CA GLY A 78 2.55 -3.93 -17.74
C GLY A 78 3.56 -4.53 -18.73
N GLU A 79 4.60 -3.79 -19.13
CA GLU A 79 5.62 -4.26 -20.07
C GLU A 79 6.49 -5.36 -19.45
N GLU A 80 6.76 -6.42 -20.21
CA GLU A 80 7.63 -7.53 -19.78
C GLU A 80 9.07 -7.06 -19.56
N ILE A 81 9.63 -7.35 -18.38
CA ILE A 81 11.05 -7.11 -18.08
C ILE A 81 11.88 -8.19 -18.78
N PRO A 82 12.86 -7.82 -19.63
CA PRO A 82 13.67 -8.77 -20.38
C PRO A 82 14.37 -9.81 -19.49
N ASN A 83 14.48 -11.05 -19.98
CA ASN A 83 15.16 -12.17 -19.32
C ASN A 83 14.57 -12.61 -17.98
N THR A 84 13.31 -12.30 -17.70
CA THR A 84 12.63 -12.73 -16.46
C THR A 84 11.66 -13.89 -16.66
N LYS A 85 11.32 -14.21 -17.91
CA LYS A 85 10.35 -15.23 -18.28
C LYS A 85 10.85 -16.65 -18.00
N THR A 86 10.09 -17.38 -17.20
CA THR A 86 10.36 -18.76 -16.79
C THR A 86 9.33 -19.72 -17.38
N PRO A 87 9.76 -20.89 -17.90
CA PRO A 87 8.86 -21.91 -18.44
C PRO A 87 8.11 -22.67 -17.34
N PRO A 88 7.08 -23.45 -17.70
CA PRO A 88 6.31 -24.25 -16.75
C PRO A 88 7.20 -25.25 -15.99
N GLY A 89 6.99 -25.37 -14.69
CA GLY A 89 7.74 -26.30 -13.82
C GLY A 89 9.09 -25.76 -13.31
N VAL A 90 9.51 -24.58 -13.76
CA VAL A 90 10.66 -23.86 -13.19
C VAL A 90 10.16 -22.87 -12.14
N ARG A 91 10.93 -22.69 -11.06
CA ARG A 91 10.62 -21.69 -10.04
C ARG A 91 10.66 -20.29 -10.69
N PRO A 92 9.58 -19.49 -10.59
CA PRO A 92 9.56 -18.15 -11.16
C PRO A 92 10.68 -17.25 -10.61
N THR A 93 11.13 -16.33 -11.46
CA THR A 93 12.08 -15.27 -11.08
C THR A 93 11.50 -14.44 -9.95
N ASN A 94 12.31 -14.09 -8.95
CA ASN A 94 11.87 -13.19 -7.89
C ASN A 94 11.79 -11.75 -8.43
N CYS A 95 10.59 -11.33 -8.82
CA CYS A 95 10.33 -9.99 -9.37
C CYS A 95 10.51 -8.85 -8.35
N ALA A 96 10.50 -9.15 -7.05
CA ALA A 96 10.76 -8.15 -6.01
C ALA A 96 12.26 -7.81 -5.88
N LYS A 97 13.15 -8.64 -6.44
CA LYS A 97 14.60 -8.49 -6.30
C LYS A 97 15.18 -7.25 -7.01
N ASN A 98 14.44 -6.69 -7.99
CA ASN A 98 14.88 -5.54 -8.75
C ASN A 98 14.25 -4.21 -8.28
N ILE A 99 13.43 -4.24 -7.23
CA ILE A 99 12.90 -3.00 -6.67
C ILE A 99 13.95 -2.33 -5.82
N ARG A 100 14.41 -1.19 -6.32
CA ARG A 100 15.30 -0.29 -5.60
C ARG A 100 14.43 0.80 -5.00
N CYS A 101 14.19 0.72 -3.70
CA CYS A 101 13.59 1.85 -3.00
C CYS A 101 14.54 3.06 -3.00
N PRO A 102 14.02 4.29 -2.90
CA PRO A 102 14.85 5.46 -2.66
C PRO A 102 15.73 5.25 -1.41
N HIS A 103 16.82 6.01 -1.30
CA HIS A 103 17.74 5.86 -0.18
C HIS A 103 17.01 6.07 1.17
N GLY A 104 17.16 5.13 2.10
CA GLY A 104 16.52 5.15 3.42
C GLY A 104 15.14 4.46 3.48
N TRP A 105 14.55 4.10 2.35
CA TRP A 105 13.27 3.41 2.28
C TRP A 105 13.45 1.89 2.28
N ILE A 106 12.52 1.17 2.92
CA ILE A 106 12.56 -0.29 3.05
C ILE A 106 11.46 -0.92 2.20
N SER A 107 11.82 -1.91 1.38
CA SER A 107 10.89 -2.60 0.49
C SER A 107 10.09 -3.67 1.23
N PHE A 108 8.80 -3.75 0.96
CA PHE A 108 8.00 -4.95 1.20
C PHE A 108 7.15 -5.27 -0.01
N GLY A 109 7.33 -6.48 -0.54
CA GLY A 109 6.82 -6.84 -1.87
C GLY A 109 7.34 -5.84 -2.89
N TYR A 110 6.45 -4.97 -3.35
CA TYR A 110 6.73 -4.02 -4.42
C TYR A 110 6.52 -2.55 -4.05
N ARG A 111 6.32 -2.31 -2.76
CA ARG A 111 6.10 -1.01 -2.16
C ARG A 111 7.31 -0.65 -1.32
N CYS A 112 7.58 0.64 -1.24
CA CYS A 112 8.60 1.19 -0.39
C CYS A 112 7.95 1.91 0.78
N PHE A 113 8.45 1.66 1.98
CA PHE A 113 7.96 2.27 3.19
C PHE A 113 9.08 3.00 3.90
N LEU A 114 8.73 4.15 4.49
CA LEU A 114 9.62 4.95 5.31
C LEU A 114 8.91 5.25 6.62
N PHE A 115 9.58 4.95 7.72
CA PHE A 115 9.16 5.35 9.05
C PHE A 115 9.84 6.67 9.40
N ILE A 116 9.07 7.60 9.95
CA ILE A 116 9.55 8.90 10.41
C ILE A 116 9.29 9.00 11.91
N ASP A 117 10.36 9.10 12.68
CA ASP A 117 10.38 9.15 14.14
C ASP A 117 10.16 10.56 14.72
N THR A 118 9.95 11.56 13.85
CA THR A 118 9.56 12.91 14.28
C THR A 118 8.04 13.01 14.39
N PRO A 119 7.47 13.32 15.56
CA PRO A 119 6.03 13.46 15.72
C PRO A 119 5.45 14.57 14.81
N LYS A 120 4.27 14.31 14.20
CA LYS A 120 3.48 15.24 13.37
C LYS A 120 1.98 15.08 13.61
N THR A 121 1.20 16.13 13.35
CA THR A 121 -0.25 15.96 13.15
C THR A 121 -0.53 15.20 11.84
N TRP A 122 -1.70 14.56 11.69
CA TRP A 122 -2.05 13.84 10.45
C TRP A 122 -1.87 14.68 9.17
N PRO A 123 -2.36 15.94 9.06
CA PRO A 123 -2.17 16.74 7.85
C PRO A 123 -0.69 17.12 7.62
N GLU A 124 0.09 17.38 8.67
CA GLU A 124 1.54 17.61 8.54
C GLU A 124 2.28 16.34 8.10
N ALA A 125 1.81 15.17 8.52
CA ALA A 125 2.35 13.88 8.14
C ALA A 125 2.10 13.58 6.65
N GLU A 126 0.87 13.78 6.17
CA GLU A 126 0.53 13.64 4.75
C GLU A 126 1.32 14.64 3.90
N PHE A 127 1.38 15.91 4.32
CA PHE A 127 2.18 16.92 3.62
C PHE A 127 3.67 16.54 3.53
N TYR A 128 4.23 16.00 4.61
CA TYR A 128 5.61 15.52 4.62
C TYR A 128 5.81 14.34 3.66
N CYS A 129 4.93 13.35 3.66
CA CYS A 129 5.02 12.24 2.72
C CYS A 129 4.91 12.72 1.27
N GLN A 130 4.00 13.66 0.96
CA GLN A 130 3.87 14.24 -0.37
C GLN A 130 5.12 15.01 -0.81
N PHE A 131 5.80 15.69 0.13
CA PHE A 131 7.07 16.34 -0.15
C PHE A 131 8.17 15.33 -0.54
N GLU A 132 8.14 14.12 0.02
CA GLU A 132 9.02 12.99 -0.33
C GLU A 132 8.52 12.18 -1.55
N GLU A 133 7.63 12.75 -2.37
CA GLU A 133 6.98 12.09 -3.52
C GLU A 133 6.22 10.79 -3.14
N ALA A 134 5.62 10.79 -1.94
CA ALA A 134 4.91 9.68 -1.34
C ALA A 134 3.54 10.10 -0.80
N ASN A 135 2.83 9.17 -0.16
CA ASN A 135 1.65 9.47 0.65
C ASN A 135 1.81 8.81 2.02
N LEU A 136 0.94 9.15 2.98
CA LEU A 136 0.79 8.29 4.15
C LEU A 136 0.47 6.86 3.71
N ALA A 137 1.10 5.89 4.36
CA ALA A 137 1.03 4.50 3.94
C ALA A 137 -0.40 3.98 4.02
N SER A 138 -0.88 3.42 2.92
CA SER A 138 -2.03 2.51 2.89
C SER A 138 -1.61 1.10 3.27
N VAL A 139 -2.55 0.35 3.85
CA VAL A 139 -2.32 -1.04 4.27
C VAL A 139 -3.26 -1.99 3.53
N HIS A 140 -2.70 -3.01 2.90
CA HIS A 140 -3.41 -3.86 1.93
C HIS A 140 -3.39 -5.35 2.24
N SER A 141 -2.66 -5.76 3.27
CA SER A 141 -2.62 -7.16 3.72
C SER A 141 -2.16 -7.26 5.17
N TYR A 142 -2.42 -8.41 5.78
CA TYR A 142 -1.93 -8.73 7.12
C TYR A 142 -0.39 -8.75 7.17
N GLU A 143 0.25 -9.30 6.14
CA GLU A 143 1.69 -9.40 6.05
C GLU A 143 2.35 -8.03 5.91
N GLU A 144 1.73 -7.13 5.15
CA GLU A 144 2.19 -5.75 5.01
C GLU A 144 2.03 -4.97 6.31
N ASN A 145 0.88 -5.08 6.97
CA ASN A 145 0.63 -4.51 8.30
C ASN A 145 1.72 -4.96 9.28
N ARG A 146 1.97 -6.27 9.36
CA ARG A 146 3.02 -6.85 10.20
C ARG A 146 4.39 -6.31 9.84
N PHE A 147 4.71 -6.20 8.56
CA PHE A 147 6.00 -5.69 8.10
C PHE A 147 6.22 -4.24 8.53
N ILE A 148 5.27 -3.33 8.27
CA ILE A 148 5.45 -1.92 8.64
C ILE A 148 5.49 -1.75 10.17
N GLN A 149 4.79 -2.57 10.96
CA GLN A 149 5.00 -2.60 12.42
C GLN A 149 6.42 -2.98 12.83
N THR A 150 7.14 -3.80 12.04
CA THR A 150 8.55 -4.11 12.35
C THR A 150 9.48 -2.91 12.14
N LEU A 151 9.11 -1.97 11.26
CA LEU A 151 9.88 -0.76 11.01
C LEU A 151 9.82 0.20 12.21
N THR A 152 8.63 0.37 12.83
CA THR A 152 8.53 1.19 14.06
C THR A 152 9.43 0.63 15.16
N ARG A 153 9.38 -0.69 15.38
CA ARG A 153 10.19 -1.37 16.40
C ARG A 153 11.69 -1.28 16.11
N GLY A 154 12.09 -1.33 14.84
CA GLY A 154 13.49 -1.21 14.43
C GLY A 154 14.13 0.07 14.96
N ASP A 155 13.41 1.19 14.84
CA ASP A 155 13.93 2.52 15.14
C ASP A 155 13.60 2.99 16.56
N THR A 156 12.43 2.64 17.11
CA THR A 156 12.00 3.13 18.44
C THR A 156 12.14 2.11 19.56
N HIS A 157 12.54 0.87 19.25
CA HIS A 157 12.54 -0.28 20.16
C HIS A 157 11.18 -0.60 20.82
N THR A 158 10.10 0.01 20.35
CA THR A 158 8.72 -0.08 20.86
C THR A 158 7.72 -0.12 19.69
N PHE A 159 6.42 -0.09 19.96
CA PHE A 159 5.38 -0.01 18.93
C PHE A 159 4.56 1.27 19.15
N PRO A 160 5.12 2.45 18.86
CA PRO A 160 4.44 3.72 19.05
C PRO A 160 3.24 3.84 18.12
N GLU A 161 2.19 4.52 18.60
CA GLU A 161 1.08 4.96 17.75
C GLU A 161 1.63 5.77 16.57
N THR A 162 1.25 5.34 15.37
CA THR A 162 1.84 5.86 14.13
C THR A 162 0.75 6.11 13.10
N TRP A 163 0.74 7.29 12.50
CA TRP A 163 -0.20 7.67 11.45
C TRP A 163 -0.02 6.80 10.20
N ILE A 164 -1.15 6.38 9.64
CA ILE A 164 -1.30 5.78 8.31
C ILE A 164 -2.35 6.56 7.51
N GLY A 165 -2.48 6.28 6.21
CA GLY A 165 -3.19 7.15 5.27
C GLY A 165 -4.72 7.11 5.34
N GLY A 166 -5.30 6.33 6.24
CA GLY A 166 -6.75 6.14 6.26
C GLY A 166 -7.45 7.32 6.93
N SER A 167 -8.53 7.80 6.32
CA SER A 167 -9.37 8.86 6.88
C SER A 167 -10.82 8.75 6.40
N ASP A 168 -11.76 9.15 7.25
CA ASP A 168 -13.18 9.35 6.93
C ASP A 168 -13.61 10.83 7.07
N ALA A 169 -12.65 11.76 7.18
CA ALA A 169 -12.90 13.19 7.45
C ALA A 169 -13.77 13.88 6.38
N ILE A 170 -13.81 13.34 5.15
CA ILE A 170 -14.65 13.85 4.06
C ILE A 170 -16.10 13.38 4.21
N GLN A 171 -16.30 12.13 4.62
CA GLN A 171 -17.61 11.51 4.78
C GLN A 171 -17.52 10.47 5.89
N LEU A 172 -18.22 10.74 6.99
CA LEU A 172 -18.28 9.86 8.16
C LEU A 172 -18.65 8.42 7.75
N ASP A 173 -17.99 7.45 8.38
CA ASP A 173 -18.15 6.01 8.13
C ASP A 173 -17.74 5.54 6.72
N LEU A 174 -17.12 6.41 5.91
CA LEU A 174 -16.54 6.06 4.60
C LEU A 174 -15.02 6.25 4.62
N TRP A 175 -14.31 5.20 5.04
CA TRP A 175 -12.86 5.18 5.11
C TRP A 175 -12.21 5.08 3.72
N MET A 176 -11.21 5.92 3.50
CA MET A 176 -10.42 5.96 2.26
C MET A 176 -8.94 6.13 2.60
N TRP A 177 -8.07 5.58 1.75
CA TRP A 177 -6.64 5.84 1.83
C TRP A 177 -6.28 7.14 1.09
N SER A 178 -5.38 7.94 1.67
CA SER A 178 -4.96 9.24 1.12
C SER A 178 -4.19 9.12 -0.21
N ASP A 179 -3.59 7.96 -0.49
CA ASP A 179 -2.92 7.63 -1.75
C ASP A 179 -3.90 7.24 -2.89
N GLY A 180 -5.20 7.16 -2.59
CA GLY A 180 -6.25 6.79 -3.55
C GLY A 180 -6.42 5.28 -3.77
N SER A 181 -5.65 4.45 -3.07
CA SER A 181 -5.76 2.99 -3.09
C SER A 181 -7.12 2.50 -2.56
N LYS A 182 -7.51 1.28 -2.92
CA LYS A 182 -8.80 0.72 -2.48
C LYS A 182 -8.75 0.40 -0.98
N PHE A 183 -9.76 0.82 -0.23
CA PHE A 183 -9.91 0.51 1.20
C PHE A 183 -10.69 -0.81 1.39
N TYR A 184 -9.99 -1.94 1.38
CA TYR A 184 -10.60 -3.28 1.56
C TYR A 184 -9.95 -4.10 2.68
N TYR A 185 -8.74 -3.74 3.10
CA TYR A 185 -8.08 -4.38 4.22
C TYR A 185 -8.42 -3.62 5.50
N GLU A 186 -8.99 -4.34 6.45
CA GLU A 186 -9.46 -3.80 7.71
C GLU A 186 -8.79 -4.55 8.86
N ASN A 187 -8.20 -3.80 9.79
CA ASN A 187 -7.56 -4.33 10.98
C ASN A 187 -7.87 -3.42 12.18
N TRP A 188 -9.16 -3.19 12.38
CA TRP A 188 -9.69 -2.35 13.44
C TRP A 188 -9.41 -2.93 14.82
N TYR A 189 -9.04 -2.07 15.75
CA TYR A 189 -9.05 -2.39 17.17
C TYR A 189 -10.47 -2.15 17.70
N ASN A 190 -11.07 -3.14 18.34
CA ASN A 190 -12.34 -2.97 19.04
C ASN A 190 -12.05 -2.30 20.39
N ASP A 191 -12.39 -1.01 20.50
CA ASP A 191 -12.52 -0.36 21.79
C ASP A 191 -14.01 -0.24 22.14
N ASP A 192 -14.41 -0.77 23.30
CA ASP A 192 -15.76 -0.62 23.84
C ASP A 192 -16.07 0.85 24.22
N HIS A 193 -15.04 1.72 24.29
CA HIS A 193 -15.15 3.15 24.53
C HIS A 193 -15.18 3.94 23.21
N ASN A 194 -16.38 4.05 22.63
CA ASN A 194 -16.66 4.84 21.42
C ASN A 194 -16.49 6.36 21.61
N GLU A 195 -15.25 6.87 21.64
CA GLU A 195 -14.97 8.26 21.31
C GLU A 195 -14.78 8.39 19.79
N LYS A 196 -15.90 8.54 19.06
CA LYS A 196 -15.96 8.68 17.59
C LYS A 196 -15.40 10.01 17.04
N GLU A 197 -14.46 10.65 17.73
CA GLU A 197 -13.94 11.97 17.33
C GLU A 197 -12.65 11.89 16.48
N GLU A 198 -12.03 10.71 16.32
CA GLU A 198 -10.82 10.55 15.49
C GLU A 198 -11.14 10.11 14.05
N HIS A 199 -10.99 11.03 13.10
CA HIS A 199 -11.24 10.81 11.66
C HIS A 199 -10.01 10.36 10.85
N CYS A 200 -8.95 9.93 11.53
CA CYS A 200 -7.63 9.67 10.96
C CYS A 200 -7.06 8.38 11.56
N LEU A 201 -6.53 7.50 10.73
CA LEU A 201 -6.06 6.18 11.16
C LEU A 201 -4.67 6.21 11.77
N LYS A 202 -4.56 5.56 12.93
CA LYS A 202 -3.30 5.17 13.55
C LYS A 202 -3.16 3.66 13.53
N MET A 203 -1.93 3.18 13.48
CA MET A 203 -1.58 1.81 13.84
C MET A 203 -0.84 1.74 15.17
N ASN A 204 -0.65 0.52 15.66
CA ASN A 204 0.00 0.19 16.94
C ASN A 204 -0.74 0.69 18.19
N TYR A 205 -2.03 1.01 18.06
CA TYR A 205 -2.89 1.29 19.20
C TYR A 205 -2.83 0.10 20.18
N HIS A 206 -2.39 0.35 21.42
CA HIS A 206 -2.21 -0.64 22.50
C HIS A 206 -1.34 -1.88 22.19
N CYS A 207 -0.27 -1.76 21.41
CA CYS A 207 0.63 -2.88 21.16
C CYS A 207 1.54 -3.19 22.37
N ASN A 208 1.01 -3.90 23.38
CA ASN A 208 1.81 -4.59 24.40
C ASN A 208 2.22 -5.96 23.87
N VAL A 209 3.53 -6.22 23.82
CA VAL A 209 4.22 -7.33 23.11
C VAL A 209 3.91 -8.75 23.67
N TYR A 210 2.80 -8.97 24.37
CA TYR A 210 2.53 -10.26 25.00
C TYR A 210 1.18 -10.92 24.73
N ASN A 211 0.16 -10.29 24.15
CA ASN A 211 -1.09 -11.00 23.89
C ASN A 211 -1.67 -10.64 22.51
N THR A 212 -1.52 -11.55 21.56
CA THR A 212 -2.63 -11.89 20.66
C THR A 212 -3.85 -12.22 21.52
N TYR A 213 -5.00 -11.67 21.10
CA TYR A 213 -6.36 -11.87 21.65
C TYR A 213 -6.64 -11.18 22.98
N THR A 214 -7.73 -10.40 23.03
CA THR A 214 -8.93 -10.71 23.83
C THR A 214 -10.04 -9.67 23.61
N HIS A 215 -11.20 -10.20 23.18
CA HIS A 215 -12.59 -9.69 23.14
C HIS A 215 -12.89 -8.31 22.53
#